data_AF-A0AB73KWJ9-F1
#
_entry.id   AF-A0AB73KWJ9-F1
#
_cell.length_a   1.000
_cell.length_b   1.000
_cell.length_c   1.000
_cell.angle_alpha   90.00
_cell.angle_beta   90.00
_cell.angle_gamma   90.00
#
_symmetry.space_group_name_H-M   'P 1'
#
loop_
_entity.id
_entity.type
_entity.pdbx_description
1 polymer ?
#
loop_
_entity_poly.entity_id
_entity_poly.type
_entity_poly.pdbx_seq_one_letter_code
_entity_poly.pdbx_strand_id
1 'polypeptide(L)'
;PLSASPEDADAQRRIDALANRVFTGPMLKGAYPADLLADTARLTDWSFVQAGDTAAIKQPLDMLGINYYAPAVVSAAPEDASAKGPRNDGHSPSEHSPWPGSESVCFHQPPGELTAMDWSVDPSGLYDLLMRYTREVPGTALLITENGAAYDDKPDAEGAVHDPDRIRYLHGHLAAVHRAIEDGADVRGYYLWSLMDNFEWS
;
A
#
# COMPACT_ATOMS: atom_id res chain seq x y z
N PRO A 1 -12.22 -3.29 2.07
CA PRO A 1 -13.06 -3.68 3.23
C PRO A 1 -13.29 -5.21 3.29
N LEU A 2 -13.47 -5.77 4.49
CA LEU A 2 -13.74 -7.21 4.68
C LEU A 2 -15.14 -7.60 4.19
N SER A 3 -16.14 -6.77 4.50
CA SER A 3 -17.51 -6.92 4.04
C SER A 3 -18.03 -5.67 3.34
N ALA A 4 -19.26 -5.74 2.82
CA ALA A 4 -19.95 -4.60 2.22
C ALA A 4 -20.69 -3.72 3.26
N SER A 5 -20.44 -3.92 4.56
CA SER A 5 -21.07 -3.11 5.60
C SER A 5 -20.60 -1.64 5.54
N PRO A 6 -21.46 -0.67 5.88
CA PRO A 6 -21.05 0.73 5.99
C PRO A 6 -19.88 0.94 6.97
N GLU A 7 -19.83 0.13 8.04
CA GLU A 7 -18.79 0.19 9.06
C GLU A 7 -17.42 -0.23 8.48
N ASP A 8 -17.36 -1.31 7.70
CA ASP A 8 -16.13 -1.74 7.04
C ASP A 8 -15.71 -0.78 5.92
N ALA A 9 -16.67 -0.14 5.27
CA ALA A 9 -16.40 0.91 4.31
C ALA A 9 -15.77 2.15 4.97
N ASP A 10 -16.24 2.56 6.16
CA ASP A 10 -15.60 3.64 6.93
C ASP A 10 -14.21 3.25 7.42
N ALA A 11 -14.02 2.00 7.88
CA ALA A 11 -12.71 1.47 8.25
C ALA A 11 -11.72 1.53 7.06
N GLN A 12 -12.15 1.12 5.86
CA GLN A 12 -11.35 1.28 4.65
C GLN A 12 -11.05 2.75 4.35
N ARG A 13 -12.05 3.64 4.45
CA ARG A 13 -11.87 5.08 4.19
C ARG A 13 -10.80 5.68 5.12
N ARG A 14 -10.84 5.33 6.40
CA ARG A 14 -9.87 5.76 7.44
C ARG A 14 -8.45 5.30 7.13
N ILE A 15 -8.28 4.01 6.82
CA ILE A 15 -6.95 3.46 6.49
C ILE A 15 -6.44 4.02 5.17
N ASP A 16 -7.30 4.21 4.16
CA ASP A 16 -6.92 4.91 2.94
C ASP A 16 -6.50 6.37 3.20
N ALA A 17 -7.16 7.04 4.15
CA ALA A 17 -6.79 8.39 4.56
C ALA A 17 -5.36 8.43 5.11
N LEU A 18 -5.04 7.51 6.01
CA LEU A 18 -3.76 7.45 6.72
C LEU A 18 -2.62 6.85 5.89
N ALA A 19 -2.88 5.83 5.07
CA ALA A 19 -1.86 5.15 4.27
C ALA A 19 -1.52 5.93 2.99
N ASN A 20 -2.54 6.51 2.34
CA ASN A 20 -2.40 7.08 1.00
C ASN A 20 -2.64 8.59 0.99
N ARG A 21 -3.83 9.02 1.43
CA ARG A 21 -4.30 10.39 1.17
C ARG A 21 -3.69 11.46 2.06
N VAL A 22 -3.08 11.09 3.19
CA VAL A 22 -2.28 12.02 4.01
C VAL A 22 -1.06 12.51 3.23
N PHE A 23 -0.50 11.69 2.34
CA PHE A 23 0.60 12.07 1.46
C PHE A 23 0.10 12.66 0.15
N THR A 24 -0.80 11.95 -0.55
CA THR A 24 -1.24 12.35 -1.89
C THR A 24 -2.19 13.54 -1.90
N GLY A 25 -2.93 13.78 -0.80
CA GLY A 25 -3.76 14.97 -0.63
C GLY A 25 -2.97 16.27 -0.79
N PRO A 26 -2.00 16.57 0.09
CA PRO A 26 -1.20 17.78 -0.04
C PRO A 26 -0.33 17.79 -1.31
N MET A 27 0.28 16.67 -1.70
CA MET A 27 1.15 16.62 -2.89
C MET A 27 0.39 16.88 -4.21
N LEU A 28 -0.78 16.26 -4.40
CA LEU A 28 -1.48 16.26 -5.68
C LEU A 28 -2.62 17.28 -5.72
N LYS A 29 -3.29 17.51 -4.57
CA LYS A 29 -4.48 18.37 -4.46
C LYS A 29 -4.18 19.69 -3.77
N GLY A 30 -3.13 19.77 -2.95
CA GLY A 30 -2.76 20.98 -2.19
C GLY A 30 -3.51 21.15 -0.87
N ALA A 31 -4.09 20.08 -0.34
CA ALA A 31 -4.79 20.09 0.93
C ALA A 31 -4.79 18.69 1.57
N TYR A 32 -4.72 18.64 2.89
CA TYR A 32 -5.05 17.44 3.64
C TYR A 32 -6.55 17.12 3.50
N PRO A 33 -6.94 15.84 3.40
CA PRO A 33 -8.35 15.47 3.33
C PRO A 33 -9.13 15.92 4.57
N ALA A 34 -10.31 16.52 4.37
CA ALA A 34 -11.13 17.02 5.49
C ALA A 34 -11.58 15.88 6.44
N ASP A 35 -11.84 14.69 5.90
CA ASP A 35 -12.19 13.52 6.68
C ASP A 35 -11.02 13.00 7.52
N LEU A 36 -9.79 13.07 7.00
CA LEU A 36 -8.58 12.79 7.78
C LEU A 36 -8.41 13.75 8.97
N LEU A 37 -8.60 15.05 8.74
CA LEU A 37 -8.52 16.06 9.80
C LEU A 37 -9.56 15.81 10.89
N ALA A 38 -10.80 15.45 10.49
CA ALA A 38 -11.86 15.10 11.42
C ALA A 38 -11.53 13.82 12.22
N ASP A 39 -11.02 12.78 11.57
CA ASP A 39 -10.68 11.51 12.22
C ASP A 39 -9.53 11.64 13.23
N THR A 40 -8.63 12.60 13.02
CA THR A 40 -7.44 12.85 13.87
C THR A 40 -7.61 14.01 14.84
N ALA A 41 -8.76 14.69 14.86
CA ALA A 41 -9.01 15.90 15.65
C ALA A 41 -8.83 15.71 17.18
N ARG A 42 -8.99 14.48 17.68
CA ARG A 42 -8.74 14.15 19.10
C ARG A 42 -7.25 14.07 19.47
N LEU A 43 -6.38 13.92 18.47
CA LEU A 43 -4.94 13.76 18.62
C LEU A 43 -4.19 15.07 18.38
N THR A 44 -4.65 15.84 17.41
CA THR A 44 -4.03 17.12 17.04
C THR A 44 -5.06 18.04 16.38
N ASP A 45 -4.84 19.34 16.55
CA ASP A 45 -5.56 20.40 15.83
C ASP A 45 -4.90 20.77 14.50
N TRP A 46 -3.82 20.08 14.11
CA TRP A 46 -3.02 20.35 12.92
C TRP A 46 -2.44 21.77 12.87
N SER A 47 -2.34 22.47 14.01
CA SER A 47 -1.80 23.84 14.10
C SER A 47 -0.35 23.98 13.64
N PHE A 48 0.37 22.87 13.49
CA PHE A 48 1.70 22.83 12.90
C PHE A 48 1.70 23.02 11.37
N VAL A 49 0.56 22.85 10.68
CA VAL A 49 0.41 23.18 9.26
C VAL A 49 0.21 24.69 9.14
N GLN A 50 1.26 25.38 8.74
CA GLN A 50 1.27 26.84 8.64
C GLN A 50 0.73 27.31 7.30
N ALA A 51 0.39 28.61 7.25
CA ALA A 51 -0.03 29.25 6.02
C ALA A 51 1.08 29.16 4.95
N GLY A 52 0.77 28.55 3.82
CA GLY A 52 1.70 28.36 2.70
C GLY A 52 2.30 26.95 2.61
N ASP A 53 2.21 26.12 3.65
CA ASP A 53 2.84 24.78 3.65
C ASP A 53 2.27 23.86 2.57
N THR A 54 0.94 23.78 2.44
CA THR A 54 0.33 22.92 1.41
C THR A 54 0.57 23.43 -0.01
N ALA A 55 0.78 24.74 -0.19
CA ALA A 55 1.21 25.31 -1.46
C ALA A 55 2.68 24.98 -1.75
N ALA A 56 3.54 24.98 -0.74
CA ALA A 56 4.94 24.55 -0.87
C ALA A 56 5.03 23.05 -1.22
N ILE A 57 4.19 22.20 -0.61
CA ILE A 57 4.14 20.76 -0.89
C ILE A 57 3.63 20.48 -2.32
N LYS A 58 2.63 21.23 -2.79
CA LYS A 58 1.99 21.02 -4.10
C LYS A 58 2.82 21.60 -5.26
N GLN A 59 3.96 20.98 -5.55
CA GLN A 59 4.76 21.27 -6.74
C GLN A 59 4.36 20.37 -7.92
N PRO A 60 4.57 20.81 -9.17
CA PRO A 60 4.38 19.96 -10.34
C PRO A 60 5.29 18.71 -10.25
N LEU A 61 4.73 17.54 -10.56
CA LEU A 61 5.46 16.28 -10.62
C LEU A 61 5.50 15.79 -12.07
N ASP A 62 6.70 15.44 -12.55
CA ASP A 62 6.86 14.82 -13.87
C ASP A 62 6.41 13.35 -13.85
N MET A 63 6.61 12.66 -12.72
CA MET A 63 6.23 11.26 -12.51
C MET A 63 5.80 11.01 -11.06
N LEU A 64 4.94 10.01 -10.85
CA LEU A 64 4.58 9.49 -9.54
C LEU A 64 5.15 8.07 -9.36
N GLY A 65 6.04 7.91 -8.37
CA GLY A 65 6.56 6.61 -7.97
C GLY A 65 5.54 5.83 -7.14
N ILE A 66 5.37 4.54 -7.46
CA ILE A 66 4.45 3.62 -6.80
C ILE A 66 5.26 2.42 -6.28
N ASN A 67 5.15 2.19 -4.97
CA ASN A 67 5.61 0.97 -4.34
C ASN A 67 4.39 0.12 -3.98
N TYR A 68 4.42 -1.16 -4.36
CA TYR A 68 3.32 -2.09 -4.09
C TYR A 68 3.87 -3.49 -3.86
N TYR A 69 3.31 -4.18 -2.86
CA TYR A 69 3.72 -5.53 -2.50
C TYR A 69 2.52 -6.45 -2.24
N ALA A 70 1.54 -5.96 -1.49
CA ALA A 70 0.33 -6.68 -1.11
C ALA A 70 -0.84 -5.71 -0.89
N PRO A 71 -2.09 -6.18 -0.98
CA PRO A 71 -3.26 -5.40 -0.60
C PRO A 71 -3.48 -5.41 0.92
N ALA A 72 -4.33 -4.51 1.41
CA ALA A 72 -4.82 -4.53 2.78
C ALA A 72 -6.32 -4.85 2.83
N VAL A 73 -6.73 -5.75 3.73
CA VAL A 73 -8.14 -6.04 4.02
C VAL A 73 -8.44 -5.58 5.44
N VAL A 74 -9.45 -4.73 5.59
CA VAL A 74 -9.78 -4.10 6.88
C VAL A 74 -11.26 -4.17 7.18
N SER A 75 -11.61 -4.22 8.46
CA SER A 75 -12.98 -4.14 8.96
C SER A 75 -13.09 -3.13 10.09
N ALA A 76 -14.29 -2.65 10.37
CA ALA A 76 -14.57 -2.11 11.70
C ALA A 76 -14.50 -3.26 12.72
N ALA A 77 -14.12 -2.97 13.97
CA ALA A 77 -14.00 -4.00 15.00
C ALA A 77 -15.30 -4.82 15.18
N PRO A 78 -15.27 -6.16 15.12
CA PRO A 78 -16.29 -6.98 15.76
C PRO A 78 -16.01 -7.15 17.26
N GLU A 79 -17.05 -7.38 18.07
CA GLU A 79 -16.98 -7.70 19.53
C GLU A 79 -16.08 -8.91 19.87
N ASP A 80 -15.59 -9.65 18.87
CA ASP A 80 -14.85 -10.90 19.03
C ASP A 80 -13.61 -10.99 18.10
N ALA A 81 -12.97 -9.85 17.81
CA ALA A 81 -11.82 -9.75 16.91
C ALA A 81 -10.51 -10.30 17.53
N SER A 82 -10.52 -11.58 17.91
CA SER A 82 -9.28 -12.35 18.03
C SER A 82 -8.73 -12.64 16.62
N ALA A 83 -8.31 -11.59 15.91
CA ALA A 83 -7.47 -11.76 14.74
C ALA A 83 -6.18 -12.45 15.20
N LYS A 84 -5.99 -13.66 14.68
CA LYS A 84 -5.00 -14.66 15.09
C LYS A 84 -3.57 -14.11 14.96
N GLY A 85 -2.85 -14.11 16.08
CA GLY A 85 -1.38 -14.03 16.14
C GLY A 85 -0.75 -12.74 15.61
N PRO A 86 0.53 -12.49 15.91
CA PRO A 86 1.28 -11.44 15.26
C PRO A 86 1.43 -11.76 13.76
N ARG A 87 1.24 -10.75 12.92
CA ARG A 87 1.56 -10.72 11.50
C ARG A 87 2.81 -9.88 11.25
N ASN A 88 3.60 -10.28 10.27
CA ASN A 88 4.81 -9.60 9.82
C ASN A 88 4.51 -8.52 8.75
N ASP A 89 3.33 -7.88 8.84
CA ASP A 89 2.84 -6.86 7.90
C ASP A 89 2.82 -5.44 8.50
N GLY A 90 3.29 -5.28 9.75
CA GLY A 90 3.25 -4.00 10.46
C GLY A 90 1.83 -3.54 10.81
N HIS A 91 0.81 -4.39 10.66
CA HIS A 91 -0.60 -4.08 10.93
C HIS A 91 -1.20 -4.99 12.01
N SER A 92 -0.36 -5.67 12.77
CA SER A 92 -0.74 -6.44 13.94
C SER A 92 -1.42 -5.58 15.00
N PRO A 93 -2.43 -6.09 15.72
CA PRO A 93 -2.95 -5.43 16.91
C PRO A 93 -1.81 -5.14 17.90
N SER A 94 -1.68 -3.88 18.30
CA SER A 94 -0.62 -3.39 19.19
C SER A 94 -1.15 -2.25 20.05
N GLU A 95 -0.61 -2.09 21.26
CA GLU A 95 -0.85 -0.90 22.10
C GLU A 95 -0.31 0.39 21.44
N HIS A 96 0.56 0.25 20.45
CA HIS A 96 1.19 1.33 19.71
C HIS A 96 0.88 1.16 18.21
N SER A 97 -0.36 1.48 17.85
CA SER A 97 -0.85 1.39 16.47
C SER A 97 -0.13 2.40 15.55
N PRO A 98 0.24 2.00 14.32
CA PRO A 98 0.72 2.92 13.29
C PRO A 98 -0.43 3.70 12.62
N TRP A 99 -1.66 3.59 13.14
CA TRP A 99 -2.87 4.19 12.56
C TRP A 99 -3.52 5.22 13.50
N PRO A 100 -2.94 6.43 13.66
CA PRO A 100 -3.45 7.45 14.58
C PRO A 100 -4.92 7.80 14.32
N GLY A 101 -5.77 7.68 15.35
CA GLY A 101 -7.20 8.00 15.25
C GLY A 101 -8.05 6.89 14.61
N SER A 102 -7.44 5.75 14.28
CA SER A 102 -8.10 4.59 13.67
C SER A 102 -7.66 3.27 14.33
N GLU A 103 -7.35 3.32 15.64
CA GLU A 103 -6.84 2.17 16.41
C GLU A 103 -7.88 1.05 16.56
N SER A 104 -9.16 1.33 16.33
CA SER A 104 -10.24 0.36 16.33
C SER A 104 -10.40 -0.40 15.00
N VAL A 105 -9.66 -0.04 13.95
CA VAL A 105 -9.73 -0.74 12.67
C VAL A 105 -8.96 -2.06 12.77
N CYS A 106 -9.59 -3.16 12.36
CA CYS A 106 -8.97 -4.47 12.34
C CYS A 106 -8.45 -4.78 10.93
N PHE A 107 -7.21 -5.25 10.85
CA PHE A 107 -6.61 -5.78 9.63
C PHE A 107 -6.74 -7.31 9.58
N HIS A 108 -6.92 -7.83 8.37
CA HIS A 108 -7.13 -9.25 8.09
C HIS A 108 -6.15 -9.70 7.01
N GLN A 109 -5.70 -10.96 7.11
CA GLN A 109 -4.89 -11.56 6.04
C GLN A 109 -5.71 -11.57 4.75
N PRO A 110 -5.26 -10.90 3.68
CA PRO A 110 -5.93 -11.02 2.38
C PRO A 110 -5.86 -12.46 1.87
N PRO A 111 -6.79 -12.92 1.02
CA PRO A 111 -6.67 -14.22 0.37
C PRO A 111 -5.45 -14.27 -0.55
N GLY A 112 -4.93 -15.47 -0.81
CA GLY A 112 -3.82 -15.68 -1.75
C GLY A 112 -2.70 -16.55 -1.18
N GLU A 113 -1.71 -16.86 -2.03
CA GLU A 113 -0.43 -17.43 -1.59
C GLU A 113 0.31 -16.40 -0.73
N LEU A 114 1.10 -16.86 0.23
CA LEU A 114 1.90 -15.99 1.10
C LEU A 114 3.37 -16.02 0.68
N THR A 115 4.04 -14.87 0.79
CA THR A 115 5.51 -14.76 0.73
C THR A 115 6.13 -15.18 2.07
N ALA A 116 7.47 -15.22 2.16
CA ALA A 116 8.17 -15.46 3.42
C ALA A 116 7.92 -14.36 4.49
N MET A 117 7.41 -13.19 4.08
CA MET A 117 6.99 -12.10 4.98
C MET A 117 5.54 -12.27 5.46
N ASP A 118 4.88 -13.39 5.16
CA ASP A 118 3.44 -13.62 5.37
C ASP A 118 2.54 -12.62 4.61
N TRP A 119 3.06 -11.94 3.58
CA TRP A 119 2.27 -11.02 2.76
C TRP A 119 1.55 -11.78 1.65
N SER A 120 0.25 -11.52 1.51
CA SER A 120 -0.57 -12.13 0.45
C SER A 120 -0.19 -11.60 -0.93
N VAL A 121 -0.02 -12.53 -1.86
CA VAL A 121 0.28 -12.26 -3.26
C VAL A 121 -1.03 -12.01 -4.02
N ASP A 122 -1.29 -10.76 -4.38
CA ASP A 122 -2.45 -10.36 -5.20
C ASP A 122 -2.07 -9.31 -6.25
N PRO A 123 -1.72 -9.73 -7.47
CA PRO A 123 -1.39 -8.79 -8.55
C PRO A 123 -2.56 -7.87 -8.95
N SER A 124 -3.80 -8.23 -8.67
CA SER A 124 -4.96 -7.41 -9.06
C SER A 124 -5.02 -6.09 -8.27
N GLY A 125 -4.50 -6.07 -7.04
CA GLY A 125 -4.39 -4.85 -6.26
C GLY A 125 -3.43 -3.82 -6.89
N LEU A 126 -2.36 -4.27 -7.56
CA LEU A 126 -1.47 -3.37 -8.30
C LEU A 126 -2.19 -2.72 -9.49
N TYR A 127 -2.96 -3.51 -10.24
CA TYR A 127 -3.79 -2.99 -11.34
C TYR A 127 -4.77 -1.94 -10.82
N ASP A 128 -5.50 -2.22 -9.74
CA ASP A 128 -6.48 -1.28 -9.18
C ASP A 128 -5.82 0.02 -8.69
N LEU A 129 -4.63 -0.07 -8.09
CA LEU A 129 -3.84 1.08 -7.65
C LEU A 129 -3.39 1.96 -8.82
N LEU A 130 -2.89 1.35 -9.89
CA LEU A 130 -2.47 2.05 -11.10
C LEU A 130 -3.66 2.76 -11.78
N MET A 131 -4.79 2.07 -11.89
CA MET A 131 -5.99 2.66 -12.48
C MET A 131 -6.58 3.76 -11.60
N ARG A 132 -6.45 3.67 -10.28
CA ARG A 132 -6.80 4.76 -9.36
C ARG A 132 -5.97 6.00 -9.66
N TYR A 133 -4.64 5.90 -9.65
CA TYR A 133 -3.79 7.09 -9.85
C TYR A 133 -3.84 7.63 -11.28
N THR A 134 -4.08 6.77 -12.28
CA THR A 134 -4.39 7.23 -13.65
C THR A 134 -5.60 8.18 -13.68
N ARG A 135 -6.62 7.95 -12.83
CA ARG A 135 -7.78 8.84 -12.69
C ARG A 135 -7.51 10.04 -11.79
N GLU A 136 -6.72 9.89 -10.74
CA GLU A 136 -6.47 10.97 -9.78
C GLU A 136 -5.42 11.99 -10.25
N VAL A 137 -4.48 11.61 -11.11
CA VAL A 137 -3.43 12.48 -11.68
C VAL A 137 -3.31 12.31 -13.20
N PRO A 138 -4.34 12.69 -13.97
CA PRO A 138 -4.32 12.54 -15.42
C PRO A 138 -3.16 13.33 -16.04
N GLY A 139 -2.38 12.68 -16.90
CA GLY A 139 -1.23 13.27 -17.59
C GLY A 139 0.09 13.20 -16.80
N THR A 140 0.08 12.72 -15.56
CA THR A 140 1.31 12.41 -14.82
C THR A 140 1.66 10.94 -15.04
N ALA A 141 2.88 10.67 -15.52
CA ALA A 141 3.34 9.30 -15.72
C ALA A 141 3.52 8.56 -14.40
N LEU A 142 3.26 7.25 -14.40
CA LEU A 142 3.44 6.37 -13.25
C LEU A 142 4.73 5.55 -13.43
N LEU A 143 5.42 5.32 -12.32
CA LEU A 143 6.61 4.48 -12.28
C LEU A 143 6.49 3.47 -11.14
N ILE A 144 6.60 2.17 -11.43
CA ILE A 144 6.72 1.19 -10.35
C ILE A 144 8.15 1.28 -9.83
N THR A 145 8.33 1.96 -8.70
CA THR A 145 9.64 2.21 -8.10
C THR A 145 10.09 1.07 -7.21
N GLU A 146 9.15 0.31 -6.65
CA GLU A 146 9.43 -0.97 -6.01
C GLU A 146 8.26 -1.95 -6.15
N ASN A 147 8.60 -3.18 -6.54
CA ASN A 147 7.75 -4.36 -6.43
C ASN A 147 8.64 -5.60 -6.35
N GLY A 148 8.30 -6.57 -5.51
CA GLY A 148 9.11 -7.75 -5.27
C GLY A 148 8.52 -8.65 -4.20
N ALA A 149 9.20 -9.76 -3.90
CA ALA A 149 8.77 -10.69 -2.86
C ALA A 149 9.96 -11.38 -2.22
N ALA A 150 9.83 -11.69 -0.93
CA ALA A 150 10.77 -12.53 -0.21
C ALA A 150 10.32 -13.99 -0.24
N TYR A 151 11.27 -14.89 -0.50
CA TYR A 151 11.11 -16.34 -0.40
C TYR A 151 12.38 -16.94 0.21
N ASP A 152 12.28 -18.16 0.76
CA ASP A 152 13.40 -18.85 1.38
C ASP A 152 14.33 -19.48 0.33
N ASP A 153 15.15 -18.64 -0.30
CA ASP A 153 16.07 -19.04 -1.36
C ASP A 153 17.33 -19.73 -0.81
N LYS A 154 17.78 -20.80 -1.46
CA LYS A 154 19.02 -21.53 -1.11
C LYS A 154 19.75 -21.98 -2.38
N PRO A 155 21.09 -21.95 -2.38
CA PRO A 155 21.86 -22.54 -3.47
C PRO A 155 21.70 -24.07 -3.48
N ASP A 156 21.66 -24.65 -4.67
CA ASP A 156 21.73 -26.09 -4.89
C ASP A 156 23.17 -26.62 -4.70
N ALA A 157 23.39 -27.90 -5.03
CA ALA A 157 24.70 -28.54 -4.88
C ALA A 157 25.77 -27.95 -5.82
N GLU A 158 25.35 -27.33 -6.91
CA GLU A 158 26.17 -26.71 -7.93
C GLU A 158 26.38 -25.20 -7.67
N GLY A 159 25.71 -24.65 -6.66
CA GLY A 159 25.79 -23.24 -6.25
C GLY A 159 24.82 -22.31 -6.97
N ALA A 160 23.87 -22.84 -7.75
CA ALA A 160 22.82 -22.05 -8.39
C ALA A 160 21.63 -21.83 -7.44
N VAL A 161 21.01 -20.66 -7.52
CA VAL A 161 19.77 -20.35 -6.77
C VAL A 161 18.61 -20.41 -7.73
N HIS A 162 17.60 -21.22 -7.40
CA HIS A 162 16.38 -21.39 -8.19
C HIS A 162 15.18 -20.86 -7.40
N ASP A 163 14.61 -19.76 -7.87
CA ASP A 163 13.57 -18.96 -7.21
C ASP A 163 12.26 -18.90 -8.03
N PRO A 164 11.65 -20.04 -8.39
CA PRO A 164 10.48 -20.07 -9.26
C PRO A 164 9.26 -19.34 -8.68
N ASP A 165 9.14 -19.26 -7.35
CA ASP A 165 8.06 -18.52 -6.69
C ASP A 165 8.24 -17.01 -6.86
N ARG A 166 9.48 -16.49 -6.78
CA ARG A 166 9.81 -15.09 -7.09
C ARG A 166 9.51 -14.78 -8.55
N ILE A 167 9.88 -15.66 -9.48
CA ILE A 167 9.54 -15.53 -10.90
C ILE A 167 8.02 -15.50 -11.10
N ARG A 168 7.26 -16.39 -10.44
CA ARG A 168 5.79 -16.43 -10.52
C ARG A 168 5.16 -15.14 -9.99
N TYR A 169 5.64 -14.62 -8.86
CA TYR A 169 5.20 -13.35 -8.30
C TYR A 169 5.39 -12.20 -9.30
N LEU A 170 6.60 -12.06 -9.85
CA LEU A 170 6.95 -10.99 -10.79
C LEU A 170 6.15 -11.08 -12.09
N HIS A 171 5.98 -12.29 -12.63
CA HIS A 171 5.18 -12.50 -13.82
C HIS A 171 3.72 -12.05 -13.61
N GLY A 172 3.12 -12.38 -12.46
CA GLY A 172 1.77 -11.94 -12.11
C GLY A 172 1.64 -10.41 -12.05
N HIS A 173 2.57 -9.74 -11.37
CA HIS A 173 2.54 -8.28 -11.20
C HIS A 173 2.85 -7.53 -12.50
N LEU A 174 3.81 -8.01 -13.31
CA LEU A 174 4.08 -7.45 -14.63
C LEU A 174 2.90 -7.61 -15.58
N ALA A 175 2.17 -8.73 -15.52
CA ALA A 175 0.93 -8.91 -16.28
C ALA A 175 -0.16 -7.91 -15.84
N ALA A 176 -0.28 -7.62 -14.53
CA ALA A 176 -1.19 -6.61 -14.02
C ALA A 176 -0.81 -5.18 -14.49
N VAL A 177 0.49 -4.86 -14.49
CA VAL A 177 1.01 -3.61 -15.07
C VAL A 177 0.70 -3.51 -16.55
N HIS A 178 0.97 -4.57 -17.32
CA HIS A 178 0.67 -4.61 -18.75
C HIS A 178 -0.82 -4.35 -19.02
N ARG A 179 -1.71 -5.03 -18.28
CA ARG A 179 -3.15 -4.81 -18.38
C ARG A 179 -3.52 -3.37 -18.06
N ALA A 180 -2.94 -2.76 -17.02
CA ALA A 180 -3.21 -1.36 -16.70
C ALA A 180 -2.80 -0.42 -17.85
N ILE A 181 -1.65 -0.70 -18.50
CA ILE A 181 -1.22 0.04 -19.70
C ILE A 181 -2.23 -0.12 -20.85
N GLU A 182 -2.71 -1.34 -21.11
CA GLU A 182 -3.75 -1.59 -22.12
C GLU A 182 -5.06 -0.84 -21.80
N ASP A 183 -5.39 -0.71 -20.51
CA ASP A 183 -6.57 0.00 -20.01
C ASP A 183 -6.33 1.53 -19.86
N GLY A 184 -5.17 2.04 -20.29
CA GLY A 184 -4.88 3.47 -20.44
C GLY A 184 -4.01 4.11 -19.35
N ALA A 185 -3.43 3.33 -18.44
CA ALA A 185 -2.47 3.84 -17.47
C ALA A 185 -1.14 4.22 -18.13
N ASP A 186 -0.61 5.40 -17.80
CA ASP A 186 0.66 5.89 -18.35
C ASP A 186 1.87 5.37 -17.55
N VAL A 187 2.09 4.06 -17.51
CA VAL A 187 3.22 3.44 -16.77
C VAL A 187 4.49 3.43 -17.63
N ARG A 188 5.57 4.02 -17.14
CA ARG A 188 6.81 4.26 -17.93
C ARG A 188 8.01 3.42 -17.52
N GLY A 189 7.90 2.63 -16.46
CA GLY A 189 8.98 1.77 -16.03
C GLY A 189 8.63 0.93 -14.81
N TYR A 190 9.52 -0.01 -14.52
CA TYR A 190 9.38 -0.98 -13.45
C TYR A 190 10.75 -1.29 -12.85
N TYR A 191 10.86 -1.16 -11.53
CA TYR A 191 12.04 -1.49 -10.76
C TYR A 191 11.72 -2.63 -9.79
N LEU A 192 12.44 -3.74 -9.98
CA LEU A 192 12.40 -4.87 -9.06
C LEU A 192 13.05 -4.47 -7.72
N TRP A 193 12.30 -4.63 -6.63
CA TRP A 193 12.90 -4.70 -5.30
C TRP A 193 13.30 -6.16 -5.02
N SER A 194 14.58 -6.50 -4.96
CA SER A 194 15.75 -5.64 -5.06
C SER A 194 16.83 -6.25 -5.96
N LEU A 195 17.87 -5.48 -6.25
CA LEU A 195 19.01 -5.95 -7.04
C LEU A 195 19.82 -7.04 -6.32
N MET A 196 19.91 -6.95 -5.00
CA MET A 196 20.70 -7.85 -4.15
C MET A 196 19.92 -8.14 -2.88
N ASP A 197 20.02 -9.38 -2.39
CA ASP A 197 19.67 -9.67 -1.00
C ASP A 197 20.36 -8.67 -0.09
N ASN A 198 19.57 -8.08 0.79
CA ASN A 198 20.00 -6.96 1.62
C ASN A 198 19.40 -7.10 3.02
N PHE A 199 19.72 -6.13 3.88
CA PHE A 199 19.18 -6.10 5.23
C PHE A 199 17.73 -5.59 5.20
N GLU A 200 16.78 -6.54 5.22
CA GLU A 200 15.33 -6.27 5.20
C GLU A 200 14.83 -5.83 6.59
N TRP A 201 15.23 -4.62 6.99
CA TRP A 201 14.76 -3.90 8.17
C TRP A 201 14.37 -4.78 9.38
N SER A 202 13.15 -4.67 9.90
CA SER A 202 12.68 -5.34 11.14
C SER A 202 11.42 -6.16 10.91
#